data_AF-A0A3C0BPJ1-F1
#
_entry.id   AF-A0A3C0BPJ1-F1
#
_cell.length_a   1.000
_cell.length_b   1.000
_cell.length_c   1.000
_cell.angle_alpha   90.00
_cell.angle_beta   90.00
_cell.angle_gamma   90.00
#
_symmetry.space_group_name_H-M   'P 1'
#
loop_
_entity.id
_entity.type
_entity.pdbx_description
1 polymer ?
#
loop_
_entity_poly.entity_id
_entity_poly.type
_entity_poly.pdbx_seq_one_letter_code
_entity_poly.pdbx_strand_id
1 'polypeptide(L)'
;MNSMAKEISRNINDISEKRDEFKAVFSGITEGLVVFDKNMNVVEYNAAASQMFSGANVHAVPFSLASFVYTADILSLAQKAVKGD
;
A
#
# COMPACT_ATOMS: atom_id res chain seq x y z
N MET A 1 37.79 -8.96 11.07
CA MET A 1 36.53 -8.78 10.31
C MET A 1 35.85 -7.53 10.88
N ASN A 2 35.61 -6.51 10.06
CA ASN A 2 35.25 -5.17 10.51
C ASN A 2 33.84 -5.16 11.15
N SER A 3 33.70 -4.66 12.39
CA SER A 3 32.44 -4.67 13.16
C SER A 3 31.30 -3.96 12.42
N MET A 4 31.64 -2.92 11.66
CA MET A 4 30.72 -2.18 10.80
C MET A 4 30.09 -3.04 9.70
N ALA A 5 30.86 -3.96 9.10
CA ALA A 5 30.34 -4.86 8.07
C ALA A 5 29.32 -5.87 8.66
N LYS A 6 29.54 -6.29 9.91
CA LYS A 6 28.62 -7.16 10.65
C LYS A 6 27.33 -6.43 11.00
N GLU A 7 27.43 -5.17 11.40
CA GLU A 7 26.29 -4.31 11.74
C GLU A 7 25.42 -3.98 10.51
N ILE A 8 26.05 -3.61 9.38
CA ILE A 8 25.34 -3.39 8.12
C ILE A 8 24.59 -4.65 7.68
N SER A 9 25.24 -5.82 7.73
CA SER A 9 24.61 -7.10 7.34
C SER A 9 23.41 -7.43 8.22
N ARG A 10 23.51 -7.15 9.53
CA ARG A 10 22.39 -7.32 10.46
C ARG A 10 21.22 -6.39 10.12
N ASN A 11 21.50 -5.11 9.90
CA ASN A 11 20.46 -4.14 9.53
C ASN A 11 19.76 -4.52 8.22
N ILE A 12 20.49 -5.00 7.23
CA ILE A 12 19.92 -5.47 5.95
C ILE A 12 18.98 -6.65 6.18
N ASN A 13 19.37 -7.62 7.01
CA ASN A 13 18.53 -8.76 7.34
C ASN A 13 17.27 -8.32 8.08
N ASP A 14 17.40 -7.49 9.13
CA ASP A 14 16.28 -7.00 9.92
C ASP A 14 15.27 -6.21 9.05
N ILE A 15 15.76 -5.40 8.10
CA ILE A 15 14.92 -4.68 7.14
C ILE A 15 14.21 -5.66 6.19
N SER A 16 14.91 -6.67 5.72
CA SER A 16 14.36 -7.67 4.80
C SER A 16 13.28 -8.52 5.47
N GLU A 17 13.51 -8.97 6.70
CA GLU A 17 12.53 -9.72 7.49
C GLU A 17 11.27 -8.91 7.71
N LYS A 18 11.39 -7.64 8.14
CA LYS A 18 10.22 -6.76 8.33
C LYS A 18 9.45 -6.54 7.03
N ARG A 19 10.15 -6.40 5.91
CA ARG A 19 9.51 -6.25 4.59
C ARG A 19 8.74 -7.51 4.20
N ASP A 20 9.32 -8.67 4.44
CA ASP A 20 8.73 -9.94 4.04
C ASP A 20 7.54 -10.30 4.96
N GLU A 21 7.63 -10.00 6.26
CA GLU A 21 6.50 -10.06 7.20
C GLU A 21 5.36 -9.14 6.75
N PHE A 22 5.67 -7.87 6.43
CA PHE A 22 4.68 -6.92 5.91
C PHE A 22 3.99 -7.47 4.66
N LYS A 23 4.75 -8.00 3.69
CA LYS A 23 4.20 -8.60 2.47
C LYS A 23 3.33 -9.82 2.76
N ALA A 24 3.73 -10.69 3.68
CA ALA A 24 2.96 -11.86 4.06
C ALA A 24 1.61 -11.47 4.66
N VAL A 25 1.60 -10.51 5.59
CA VAL A 25 0.35 -9.97 6.17
C VAL A 25 -0.49 -9.31 5.08
N PHE A 26 0.11 -8.42 4.29
CA PHE A 26 -0.59 -7.65 3.26
C PHE A 26 -1.25 -8.55 2.19
N SER A 27 -0.58 -9.63 1.79
CA SER A 27 -1.10 -10.62 0.83
C SER A 27 -2.09 -11.61 1.44
N GLY A 28 -2.01 -11.87 2.75
CA GLY A 28 -2.93 -12.78 3.46
C GLY A 28 -4.30 -12.19 3.80
N ILE A 29 -4.46 -10.86 3.72
CA ILE A 29 -5.74 -10.19 3.97
C ILE A 29 -6.73 -10.51 2.84
N THR A 30 -7.91 -11.03 3.22
CA THR A 30 -9.00 -11.39 2.31
C THR A 30 -9.85 -10.19 1.88
N GLU A 31 -9.81 -9.11 2.65
CA GLU A 31 -10.42 -7.82 2.32
C GLU A 31 -9.54 -7.04 1.33
N GLY A 32 -10.17 -6.22 0.49
CA GLY A 32 -9.43 -5.35 -0.43
C GLY A 32 -8.71 -4.24 0.32
N LEU A 33 -7.38 -4.25 0.30
CA LEU A 33 -6.55 -3.22 0.90
C LEU A 33 -5.87 -2.40 -0.20
N VAL A 34 -6.02 -1.07 -0.12
CA VAL A 34 -5.39 -0.12 -1.03
C VAL A 34 -4.71 0.97 -0.22
N VAL A 35 -3.46 1.25 -0.55
CA VAL A 35 -2.61 2.24 0.11
C VAL A 35 -2.48 3.45 -0.80
N PHE A 36 -2.66 4.65 -0.24
CA PHE A 36 -2.56 5.91 -0.96
C PHE A 36 -1.45 6.79 -0.38
N ASP A 37 -0.86 7.63 -1.25
CA ASP A 37 0.01 8.71 -0.80
C ASP A 37 -0.81 9.93 -0.32
N LYS A 38 -0.11 10.95 0.17
CA LYS A 38 -0.70 12.22 0.61
C LYS A 38 -1.46 12.99 -0.50
N ASN A 39 -1.21 12.65 -1.76
CA ASN A 39 -1.86 13.24 -2.92
C ASN A 39 -2.99 12.35 -3.46
N MET A 40 -3.40 11.31 -2.71
CA MET A 40 -4.46 10.37 -3.07
C MET A 40 -4.14 9.46 -4.27
N ASN A 41 -2.85 9.29 -4.61
CA ASN A 41 -2.43 8.33 -5.62
C ASN A 41 -2.31 6.94 -5.00
N VAL A 42 -2.78 5.90 -5.70
CA VAL A 42 -2.56 4.52 -5.27
C VAL A 42 -1.06 4.22 -5.31
N VAL A 43 -0.50 3.81 -4.17
CA VAL A 43 0.89 3.37 -4.03
C VAL A 43 0.97 1.85 -4.11
N GLU A 44 0.01 1.15 -3.49
CA GLU A 44 -0.02 -0.31 -3.43
C GLU A 44 -1.45 -0.82 -3.24
N TYR A 45 -1.73 -2.05 -3.68
CA TYR A 45 -2.99 -2.74 -3.41
C TYR A 45 -2.73 -4.25 -3.32
N ASN A 46 -3.51 -4.94 -2.48
CA ASN A 46 -3.36 -6.39 -2.32
C ASN A 46 -4.09 -7.18 -3.42
N ALA A 47 -3.88 -8.50 -3.44
CA ALA A 47 -4.49 -9.38 -4.42
C ALA A 47 -6.03 -9.38 -4.34
N ALA A 48 -6.60 -9.26 -3.13
CA ALA A 48 -8.05 -9.17 -2.95
C ALA A 48 -8.62 -7.90 -3.61
N ALA A 49 -7.99 -6.74 -3.41
CA ALA A 49 -8.36 -5.50 -4.10
C ALA A 49 -8.25 -5.66 -5.62
N SER A 50 -7.15 -6.25 -6.11
CA SER A 50 -6.99 -6.52 -7.55
C SER A 50 -8.13 -7.36 -8.13
N GLN A 51 -8.53 -8.42 -7.42
CA GLN A 51 -9.65 -9.27 -7.83
C GLN A 51 -10.99 -8.52 -7.77
N MET A 52 -11.24 -7.74 -6.72
CA MET A 52 -12.46 -6.93 -6.58
C MET A 52 -12.61 -5.91 -7.71
N PHE A 53 -11.50 -5.35 -8.18
CA PHE A 53 -11.50 -4.27 -9.16
C PHE A 53 -11.13 -4.70 -10.59
N SER A 54 -10.94 -6.00 -10.82
CA SER A 54 -10.50 -6.55 -12.12
C SER A 54 -11.47 -6.32 -13.30
N GLY A 55 -12.67 -5.79 -13.06
CA GLY A 55 -13.61 -5.31 -14.08
C GLY A 55 -13.57 -3.80 -14.36
N ALA A 56 -12.97 -3.00 -13.48
CA ALA A 56 -12.62 -1.61 -13.77
C ALA A 56 -11.28 -1.62 -14.51
N ASN A 57 -11.00 -0.65 -15.39
CA ASN A 57 -9.76 -0.55 -16.17
C ASN A 57 -8.52 -0.25 -15.28
N VAL A 58 -8.20 -1.13 -14.33
CA VAL A 58 -7.08 -1.03 -13.39
C VAL A 58 -5.84 -1.66 -14.03
N HIS A 59 -5.37 -1.10 -15.15
CA HIS A 59 -4.23 -1.66 -15.90
C HIS A 59 -2.96 -0.80 -16.00
N ALA A 60 -2.94 0.45 -15.54
CA ALA A 60 -1.73 1.28 -15.47
C ALA A 60 -1.66 2.20 -14.21
N VAL A 61 -0.82 1.85 -13.24
CA VAL A 61 -0.37 2.79 -12.20
C VAL A 61 0.29 4.01 -12.90
N PRO A 62 0.02 5.25 -12.48
CA PRO A 62 -0.80 5.64 -11.33
C PRO A 62 -2.27 5.91 -11.69
N PHE A 63 -3.18 5.41 -10.86
CA PHE A 63 -4.60 5.82 -10.85
C PHE A 63 -4.95 6.45 -9.51
N SER A 64 -5.84 7.43 -9.51
CA SER A 64 -6.28 8.16 -8.30
C SER A 64 -7.42 7.42 -7.59
N LEU A 65 -7.53 7.54 -6.26
CA LEU A 65 -8.70 7.05 -5.51
C LEU A 65 -10.04 7.50 -6.11
N ALA A 66 -10.08 8.69 -6.73
CA ALA A 66 -11.26 9.23 -7.38
C ALA A 66 -11.79 8.36 -8.54
N SER A 67 -10.96 7.49 -9.14
CA SER A 67 -11.41 6.55 -10.18
C SER A 67 -12.10 5.30 -9.62
N PHE A 68 -12.01 5.07 -8.30
CA PHE A 68 -12.58 3.91 -7.61
C PHE A 68 -13.82 4.25 -6.78
N VAL A 69 -13.87 5.48 -6.28
CA VAL A 69 -14.88 5.92 -5.34
C VAL A 69 -15.85 6.85 -6.05
N TYR A 70 -17.00 6.31 -6.42
CA TYR A 70 -18.06 7.07 -7.09
C TYR A 70 -18.86 7.98 -6.13
N THR A 71 -18.63 7.86 -4.82
CA THR A 71 -19.33 8.65 -3.80
C THR A 71 -18.44 9.75 -3.26
N ALA A 72 -18.85 11.00 -3.44
CA ALA A 72 -18.11 12.18 -2.98
C ALA A 72 -17.79 12.16 -1.47
N ASP A 73 -18.66 11.55 -0.66
CA ASP A 73 -18.50 11.47 0.79
C ASP A 73 -17.26 10.67 1.20
N ILE A 74 -17.02 9.52 0.56
CA ILE A 74 -15.85 8.66 0.85
C ILE A 74 -14.56 9.35 0.40
N LEU A 75 -14.59 10.08 -0.73
CA LEU A 75 -13.44 10.88 -1.17
C LEU A 75 -13.11 11.97 -0.16
N SER A 76 -14.13 12.67 0.34
CA SER A 76 -13.96 13.73 1.34
C SER A 76 -13.47 13.19 2.68
N LEU A 77 -13.94 12.01 3.10
CA LEU A 77 -13.49 11.32 4.32
C LEU A 77 -12.02 10.94 4.21
N ALA A 78 -11.62 10.34 3.08
CA ALA A 78 -10.24 9.94 2.86
C ALA A 78 -9.30 11.16 2.81
N GLN A 79 -9.73 12.27 2.20
CA GLN A 79 -8.96 13.52 2.21
C GLN A 79 -8.78 14.10 3.61
N LYS A 80 -9.82 14.06 4.46
CA LYS A 80 -9.73 14.50 5.87
C LYS A 80 -8.76 13.62 6.67
N ALA A 81 -8.90 12.30 6.53
CA ALA A 81 -8.02 11.34 7.21
C ALA A 81 -6.54 11.52 6.83
N VAL A 82 -6.25 11.85 5.56
CA VAL A 82 -4.89 12.11 5.08
C VAL A 82 -4.34 13.47 5.55
N LYS A 83 -5.20 14.50 5.65
CA LYS A 83 -4.79 15.86 6.07
C LYS A 83 -4.70 16.03 7.59
N GLY A 84 -5.30 15.13 8.36
CA GLY A 84 -5.26 15.16 9.83
C GLY A 84 -6.20 16.19 10.46
N ASP A 85 -7.30 16.54 9.78
CA ASP A 85 -8.36 17.43 10.29
C ASP A 85 -9.46 16.66 11.05
#